data_AF-A0AAU8KLS5-F1
#
_entry.id   AF-A0AAU8KLS5-F1
#
_cell.length_a   1.000
_cell.length_b   1.000
_cell.length_c   1.000
_cell.angle_alpha   90.00
_cell.angle_beta   90.00
_cell.angle_gamma   90.00
#
_symmetry.space_group_name_H-M   'P 1'
#
loop_
_entity.id
_entity.type
_entity.pdbx_description
1 polymer ?
#
loop_
_entity_poly.entity_id
_entity_poly.type
_entity_poly.pdbx_seq_one_letter_code
_entity_poly.pdbx_strand_id
1 'polypeptide(L)'
;MRDIYAYARDYGQGNPNRLVMEYLRHRSYDNVQWTALIGPPDRDFITYATARGARWEADFVDSSTGQEMGIEHLMATCNGHFQHPQPADAQQVNHGDVAGWGGDLITFYAEWQRDRDSYASGYQYCAERLAKTGIPSTFGYSDLLEDADGYLIAQRVRAGLDIATAVLRHYESGGSNGRFRDYRTQRFGSKANTQALARDILTTNSPVIAAGRTFLIQNTGGMGTRLPDSLPEAQLNDFLAGFTDVLHGMAG
;
A
#
# COMPACT_ATOMS: atom_id res chain seq x y z
N MET A 1 -11.35 -13.86 9.90
CA MET A 1 -10.08 -14.34 9.25
C MET A 1 -9.75 -15.81 9.50
N ARG A 2 -9.75 -16.33 10.74
CA ARG A 2 -9.40 -17.75 11.02
C ARG A 2 -10.25 -18.76 10.22
N ASP A 3 -11.56 -18.53 10.14
CA ASP A 3 -12.46 -19.41 9.37
C ASP A 3 -12.14 -19.40 7.88
N ILE A 4 -11.86 -18.22 7.30
CA ILE A 4 -11.46 -18.07 5.88
C ILE A 4 -10.17 -18.86 5.62
N TYR A 5 -9.20 -18.80 6.54
CA TYR A 5 -7.96 -19.57 6.42
C TYR A 5 -8.20 -21.08 6.54
N ALA A 6 -9.10 -21.53 7.43
CA ALA A 6 -9.51 -22.93 7.49
C ALA A 6 -10.15 -23.38 6.17
N TYR A 7 -11.06 -22.58 5.60
CA TYR A 7 -11.65 -22.86 4.29
C TYR A 7 -10.60 -22.88 3.18
N ALA A 8 -9.60 -21.99 3.21
CA ALA A 8 -8.52 -21.97 2.22
C ALA A 8 -7.67 -23.24 2.28
N ARG A 9 -7.47 -23.81 3.47
CA ARG A 9 -6.80 -25.10 3.62
C ARG A 9 -7.66 -26.26 3.13
N ASP A 10 -8.95 -26.25 3.48
CA ASP A 10 -9.91 -27.29 3.08
C ASP A 10 -10.20 -27.28 1.58
N TYR A 11 -10.10 -26.11 0.93
CA TYR A 11 -10.22 -25.97 -0.51
C TYR A 11 -9.14 -26.77 -1.27
N GLY A 12 -7.96 -26.94 -0.68
CA GLY A 12 -6.91 -27.84 -1.17
C GLY A 12 -6.21 -27.40 -2.46
N GLN A 13 -6.49 -26.19 -2.96
CA GLN A 13 -5.86 -25.61 -4.16
C GLN A 13 -5.25 -24.25 -3.81
N GLY A 14 -4.19 -23.86 -4.52
CA GLY A 14 -3.52 -22.58 -4.31
C GLY A 14 -2.75 -22.49 -2.97
N ASN A 15 -2.25 -21.29 -2.67
CA ASN A 15 -1.60 -21.01 -1.39
C ASN A 15 -2.64 -20.44 -0.40
N PRO A 16 -2.90 -21.10 0.75
CA PRO A 16 -3.93 -20.65 1.69
C PRO A 16 -3.75 -19.22 2.20
N ASN A 17 -2.51 -18.75 2.37
CA ASN A 17 -2.25 -17.37 2.79
C ASN A 17 -2.68 -16.37 1.72
N ARG A 18 -2.30 -16.65 0.46
CA ARG A 18 -2.67 -15.84 -0.70
C ARG A 18 -4.19 -15.79 -0.87
N LEU A 19 -4.85 -16.94 -0.77
CA LEU A 19 -6.31 -17.05 -0.92
C LEU A 19 -7.08 -16.20 0.10
N VAL A 20 -6.63 -16.13 1.34
CA VAL A 20 -7.26 -15.25 2.35
C VAL A 20 -7.07 -13.78 1.97
N MET A 21 -5.86 -13.38 1.54
CA MET A 21 -5.61 -11.99 1.13
C MET A 21 -6.46 -11.61 -0.09
N GLU A 22 -6.55 -12.52 -1.07
CA GLU A 22 -7.41 -12.38 -2.26
C GLU A 22 -8.89 -12.28 -1.89
N TYR A 23 -9.36 -13.15 -0.99
CA TYR A 23 -10.75 -13.11 -0.50
C TYR A 23 -11.07 -11.81 0.22
N LEU A 24 -10.13 -11.19 0.92
CA LEU A 24 -10.43 -9.96 1.66
C LEU A 24 -10.35 -8.71 0.77
N ARG A 25 -9.56 -8.71 -0.31
CA ARG A 25 -9.42 -7.56 -1.22
C ARG A 25 -10.38 -7.56 -2.42
N HIS A 26 -11.13 -8.64 -2.66
CA HIS A 26 -11.78 -8.88 -3.96
C HIS A 26 -12.92 -7.93 -4.34
N ARG A 27 -13.47 -7.14 -3.43
CA ARG A 27 -14.62 -6.28 -3.78
C ARG A 27 -14.16 -4.98 -4.42
N SER A 28 -13.07 -4.40 -3.94
CA SER A 28 -12.52 -3.13 -4.45
C SER A 28 -11.25 -3.31 -5.29
N TYR A 29 -10.44 -4.35 -5.03
CA TYR A 29 -9.11 -4.52 -5.63
C TYR A 29 -9.08 -5.67 -6.65
N ASP A 30 -10.04 -5.68 -7.58
CA ASP A 30 -10.29 -6.79 -8.51
C ASP A 30 -10.77 -6.31 -9.90
N ASN A 31 -10.21 -5.18 -10.34
CA ASN A 31 -10.39 -4.68 -11.69
C ASN A 31 -9.20 -5.08 -12.57
N VAL A 32 -9.23 -4.65 -13.84
CA VAL A 32 -8.18 -4.97 -14.83
C VAL A 32 -6.80 -4.47 -14.36
N GLN A 33 -6.75 -3.29 -13.75
CA GLN A 33 -5.51 -2.70 -13.25
C GLN A 33 -4.91 -3.55 -12.11
N TRP A 34 -5.72 -3.91 -11.11
CA TRP A 34 -5.28 -4.77 -10.00
C TRP A 34 -4.93 -6.19 -10.46
N THR A 35 -5.68 -6.72 -11.43
CA THR A 35 -5.38 -8.01 -12.06
C THR A 35 -4.02 -7.99 -12.77
N ALA A 36 -3.71 -6.92 -13.50
CA ALA A 36 -2.41 -6.75 -14.14
C ALA A 36 -1.28 -6.54 -13.13
N LEU A 37 -1.58 -5.92 -11.98
CA LEU A 37 -0.58 -5.58 -10.97
C LEU A 37 -0.19 -6.77 -10.10
N ILE A 38 -1.17 -7.46 -9.50
CA ILE A 38 -0.97 -8.52 -8.50
C ILE A 38 -1.79 -9.79 -8.80
N GLY A 39 -2.31 -9.93 -10.02
CA GLY A 39 -3.14 -11.07 -10.41
C GLY A 39 -4.59 -11.01 -9.91
N PRO A 40 -5.50 -11.76 -10.56
CA PRO A 40 -6.89 -11.80 -10.15
C PRO A 40 -7.03 -12.63 -8.85
N PRO A 41 -7.99 -12.29 -7.97
CA PRO A 41 -8.43 -13.18 -6.91
C PRO A 41 -8.95 -14.52 -7.44
N ASP A 42 -8.73 -15.60 -6.70
CA ASP A 42 -9.32 -16.91 -7.01
C ASP A 42 -10.85 -16.90 -6.82
N ARG A 43 -11.58 -16.86 -7.94
CA ARG A 43 -13.05 -16.79 -7.97
C ARG A 43 -13.73 -18.04 -7.43
N ASP A 44 -13.12 -19.20 -7.65
CA ASP A 44 -13.66 -20.48 -7.18
C ASP A 44 -13.52 -20.59 -5.67
N PHE A 45 -12.38 -20.14 -5.11
CA PHE A 45 -12.21 -20.03 -3.67
C PHE A 45 -13.18 -19.03 -3.03
N ILE A 46 -13.39 -17.85 -3.64
CA ILE A 46 -14.36 -16.87 -3.14
C ILE A 46 -15.76 -17.47 -3.07
N THR A 47 -16.17 -18.18 -4.13
CA THR A 47 -17.46 -18.89 -4.17
C THR A 47 -17.51 -19.99 -3.11
N TYR A 48 -16.46 -20.80 -3.00
CA TYR A 48 -16.33 -21.90 -2.04
C TYR A 48 -16.45 -21.43 -0.58
N ALA A 49 -15.73 -20.38 -0.21
CA ALA A 49 -15.69 -19.83 1.14
C ALA A 49 -17.02 -19.14 1.49
N THR A 50 -17.59 -18.36 0.56
CA THR A 50 -18.88 -17.68 0.76
C THR A 50 -20.01 -18.69 0.96
N ALA A 51 -20.03 -19.78 0.20
CA ALA A 51 -21.01 -20.86 0.37
C ALA A 51 -20.93 -21.56 1.75
N ARG A 52 -19.80 -21.42 2.47
CA ARG A 52 -19.57 -21.96 3.82
C ARG A 52 -19.80 -20.92 4.93
N GLY A 53 -20.26 -19.72 4.57
CA GLY A 53 -20.57 -18.67 5.53
C GLY A 53 -19.39 -17.76 5.87
N ALA A 54 -18.30 -17.79 5.10
CA ALA A 54 -17.26 -16.76 5.21
C ALA A 54 -17.90 -15.38 5.06
N ARG A 55 -17.60 -14.51 6.02
CA ARG A 55 -18.03 -13.10 5.99
C ARG A 55 -16.91 -12.25 5.43
N TRP A 56 -17.30 -11.34 4.56
CA TRP A 56 -16.46 -10.23 4.16
C TRP A 56 -16.79 -9.04 5.07
N GLU A 57 -15.75 -8.44 5.64
CA GLU A 57 -15.82 -7.23 6.45
C GLU A 57 -15.18 -6.12 5.62
N ALA A 58 -15.70 -4.89 5.67
CA ALA A 58 -15.13 -3.77 4.93
C ALA A 58 -13.99 -3.13 5.74
N ASP A 59 -14.28 -2.86 7.01
CA ASP A 59 -13.46 -2.04 7.87
C ASP A 59 -13.38 -2.63 9.28
N PHE A 60 -12.33 -2.27 10.02
CA PHE A 60 -12.17 -2.57 11.44
C PHE A 60 -11.48 -1.42 12.15
N VAL A 61 -11.61 -1.33 13.47
CA VAL A 61 -10.94 -0.29 14.27
C VAL A 61 -9.62 -0.83 14.79
N ASP A 62 -8.51 -0.19 14.45
CA ASP A 62 -7.22 -0.48 15.08
C ASP A 62 -7.24 0.01 16.53
N SER A 63 -7.31 -0.95 17.46
CA SER A 63 -7.34 -0.66 18.91
C SER A 63 -6.15 0.15 19.42
N SER A 64 -5.02 0.17 18.70
CA SER A 64 -3.80 0.91 19.12
C SER A 64 -3.90 2.41 18.84
N THR A 65 -4.57 2.78 17.75
CA THR A 65 -4.65 4.17 17.25
C THR A 65 -6.05 4.76 17.33
N GLY A 66 -7.08 3.90 17.45
CA GLY A 66 -8.49 4.28 17.33
C GLY A 66 -8.93 4.56 15.88
N GLN A 67 -8.04 4.37 14.90
CA GLN A 67 -8.30 4.64 13.49
C GLN A 67 -9.14 3.52 12.88
N GLU A 68 -10.13 3.88 12.08
CA GLU A 68 -10.83 2.95 11.19
C GLU A 68 -9.92 2.61 10.01
N MET A 69 -9.80 1.31 9.75
CA MET A 69 -8.88 0.70 8.80
C MET A 69 -9.68 -0.10 7.76
N GLY A 70 -9.40 0.12 6.49
CA GLY A 70 -9.97 -0.63 5.37
C GLY A 70 -9.26 -1.97 5.19
N ILE A 71 -9.99 -3.09 5.39
CA ILE A 71 -9.39 -4.42 5.24
C ILE A 71 -8.95 -4.69 3.80
N GLU A 72 -9.65 -4.11 2.83
CA GLU A 72 -9.39 -4.39 1.42
C GLU A 72 -8.05 -3.80 0.98
N HIS A 73 -7.76 -2.56 1.38
CA HIS A 73 -6.49 -1.91 1.10
C HIS A 73 -5.36 -2.63 1.83
N LEU A 74 -5.50 -2.84 3.15
CA LEU A 74 -4.54 -3.60 3.94
C LEU A 74 -4.20 -4.96 3.31
N MET A 75 -5.22 -5.70 2.83
CA MET A 75 -5.02 -7.02 2.24
C MET A 75 -4.54 -6.96 0.79
N ALA A 76 -4.83 -5.90 0.04
CA ALA A 76 -4.22 -5.65 -1.26
C ALA A 76 -2.72 -5.37 -1.12
N THR A 77 -2.33 -4.48 -0.20
CA THR A 77 -0.92 -4.19 0.10
C THR A 77 -0.20 -5.43 0.59
N CYS A 78 -0.82 -6.18 1.50
CA CYS A 78 -0.27 -7.44 1.99
C CYS A 78 -0.10 -8.47 0.86
N ASN A 79 -1.11 -8.62 -0.01
CA ASN A 79 -1.05 -9.55 -1.13
C ASN A 79 0.03 -9.16 -2.14
N GLY A 80 0.17 -7.87 -2.44
CA GLY A 80 1.17 -7.34 -3.35
C GLY A 80 2.58 -7.62 -2.85
N HIS A 81 2.89 -7.27 -1.60
CA HIS A 81 4.20 -7.56 -1.00
C HIS A 81 4.45 -9.06 -0.77
N PHE A 82 3.42 -9.88 -0.60
CA PHE A 82 3.56 -11.34 -0.53
C PHE A 82 3.95 -11.94 -1.90
N GLN A 83 3.29 -11.51 -2.98
CA GLN A 83 3.54 -12.02 -4.34
C GLN A 83 4.78 -11.43 -5.01
N HIS A 84 5.08 -10.17 -4.70
CA HIS A 84 6.20 -9.42 -5.24
C HIS A 84 7.10 -8.96 -4.08
N PRO A 85 7.95 -9.85 -3.54
CA PRO A 85 8.88 -9.50 -2.48
C PRO A 85 9.77 -8.33 -2.89
N GLN A 86 10.16 -7.51 -1.92
CA GLN A 86 11.04 -6.36 -2.18
C GLN A 86 12.28 -6.77 -2.99
N PRO A 87 12.74 -5.93 -3.94
CA PRO A 87 13.94 -6.23 -4.72
C PRO A 87 15.18 -6.38 -3.84
N ALA A 88 16.19 -7.08 -4.35
CA ALA A 88 17.49 -7.19 -3.67
C ALA A 88 18.22 -5.84 -3.61
N ASP A 89 18.02 -5.00 -4.62
CA ASP A 89 18.43 -3.61 -4.59
C ASP A 89 17.40 -2.81 -3.77
N ALA A 90 17.81 -2.32 -2.60
CA ALA A 90 16.96 -1.61 -1.67
C ALA A 90 16.47 -0.23 -2.18
N GLN A 91 17.01 0.24 -3.31
CA GLN A 91 16.61 1.49 -3.98
C GLN A 91 15.61 1.29 -5.11
N GLN A 92 15.28 0.05 -5.46
CA GLN A 92 14.33 -0.26 -6.52
C GLN A 92 12.94 -0.57 -5.96
N VAL A 93 11.93 -0.20 -6.73
CA VAL A 93 10.53 -0.53 -6.47
C VAL A 93 10.05 -1.65 -7.38
N ASN A 94 8.96 -2.30 -6.97
CA ASN A 94 8.28 -3.26 -7.82
C ASN A 94 6.75 -3.18 -7.66
N HIS A 95 6.06 -4.19 -8.21
CA HIS A 95 4.60 -4.29 -8.17
C HIS A 95 4.03 -4.36 -6.75
N GLY A 96 4.77 -4.93 -5.80
CA GLY A 96 4.37 -4.98 -4.40
C GLY A 96 4.34 -3.59 -3.76
N ASP A 97 5.27 -2.71 -4.13
CA ASP A 97 5.27 -1.31 -3.69
C ASP A 97 4.11 -0.52 -4.27
N VAL A 98 3.80 -0.72 -5.56
CA VAL A 98 2.65 -0.08 -6.21
C VAL A 98 1.33 -0.53 -5.59
N ALA A 99 1.27 -1.75 -5.06
CA ALA A 99 0.06 -2.29 -4.42
C ALA A 99 -0.23 -1.67 -3.04
N GLY A 100 0.68 -0.88 -2.49
CA GLY A 100 0.50 -0.08 -1.27
C GLY A 100 1.08 1.32 -1.45
N TRP A 101 2.04 1.70 -0.59
CA TRP A 101 2.62 3.06 -0.50
C TRP A 101 3.00 3.73 -1.82
N GLY A 102 3.45 2.95 -2.80
CA GLY A 102 3.81 3.47 -4.10
C GLY A 102 2.60 3.93 -4.91
N GLY A 103 1.50 3.17 -4.86
CA GLY A 103 0.22 3.54 -5.46
C GLY A 103 -0.36 4.81 -4.84
N ASP A 104 -0.34 4.90 -3.52
CA ASP A 104 -0.84 6.07 -2.79
C ASP A 104 0.05 7.30 -3.00
N LEU A 105 1.38 7.13 -3.08
CA LEU A 105 2.26 8.25 -3.44
C LEU A 105 1.99 8.75 -4.85
N ILE A 106 1.66 7.86 -5.80
CA ILE A 106 1.32 8.23 -7.18
C ILE A 106 0.02 9.05 -7.21
N THR A 107 -1.03 8.61 -6.52
CA THR A 107 -2.31 9.33 -6.47
C THR A 107 -2.16 10.64 -5.71
N PHE A 108 -1.41 10.65 -4.59
CA PHE A 108 -1.14 11.85 -3.80
C PHE A 108 -0.31 12.89 -4.56
N TYR A 109 0.67 12.45 -5.35
CA TYR A 109 1.38 13.32 -6.30
C TYR A 109 0.40 13.98 -7.29
N ALA A 110 -0.58 13.23 -7.78
CA ALA A 110 -1.58 13.76 -8.71
C ALA A 110 -2.49 14.80 -8.04
N GLU A 111 -2.89 14.57 -6.79
CA GLU A 111 -3.60 15.58 -6.00
C GLU A 111 -2.78 16.84 -5.80
N TRP A 112 -1.48 16.70 -5.47
CA TRP A 112 -0.59 17.83 -5.38
C TRP A 112 -0.57 18.62 -6.70
N GLN A 113 -0.44 17.95 -7.85
CA GLN A 113 -0.43 18.64 -9.14
C GLN A 113 -1.75 19.33 -9.46
N ARG A 114 -2.89 18.77 -9.05
CA ARG A 114 -4.22 19.40 -9.18
C ARG A 114 -4.32 20.66 -8.31
N ASP A 115 -3.80 20.59 -7.09
CA ASP A 115 -4.01 21.60 -6.06
C ASP A 115 -2.83 22.61 -5.95
N ARG A 116 -1.78 22.42 -6.75
CA ARG A 116 -0.46 23.09 -6.62
C ARG A 116 -0.48 24.60 -6.57
N ASP A 117 -1.48 25.26 -7.17
CA ASP A 117 -1.57 26.72 -7.15
C ASP A 117 -1.99 27.26 -5.76
N SER A 118 -2.48 26.39 -4.87
CA SER A 118 -2.86 26.71 -3.50
C SER A 118 -1.76 26.44 -2.46
N TYR A 119 -0.60 25.91 -2.88
CA TYR A 119 0.50 25.55 -1.99
C TYR A 119 1.81 26.15 -2.49
N ALA A 120 2.67 26.61 -1.59
CA ALA A 120 3.92 27.25 -1.99
C ALA A 120 4.90 26.25 -2.63
N SER A 121 4.82 24.96 -2.26
CA SER A 121 5.73 23.93 -2.73
C SER A 121 5.18 22.52 -2.56
N GLY A 122 5.85 21.53 -3.17
CA GLY A 122 5.50 20.12 -2.99
C GLY A 122 5.81 19.62 -1.57
N TYR A 123 6.89 20.13 -0.99
CA TYR A 123 7.23 19.88 0.42
C TYR A 123 6.10 20.31 1.35
N GLN A 124 5.59 21.54 1.17
CA GLN A 124 4.49 22.06 1.99
C GLN A 124 3.23 21.19 1.83
N TYR A 125 2.90 20.77 0.61
CA TYR A 125 1.76 19.88 0.36
C TYR A 125 1.88 18.56 1.13
N CYS A 126 3.05 17.91 1.10
CA CYS A 126 3.33 16.72 1.91
C CYS A 126 3.18 17.02 3.41
N ALA A 127 3.82 18.08 3.91
CA ALA A 127 3.80 18.43 5.32
C ALA A 127 2.39 18.70 5.87
N GLU A 128 1.48 19.22 5.03
CA GLU A 128 0.12 19.61 5.40
C GLU A 128 -0.93 18.54 5.16
N ARG A 129 -0.69 17.55 4.28
CA ARG A 129 -1.73 16.59 3.87
C ARG A 129 -1.34 15.12 3.91
N LEU A 130 -0.06 14.79 3.75
CA LEU A 130 0.39 13.39 3.74
C LEU A 130 0.22 12.79 5.13
N ALA A 131 -0.47 11.66 5.20
CA ALA A 131 -0.71 10.91 6.43
C ALA A 131 -1.32 11.75 7.57
N LYS A 132 -2.14 12.74 7.23
CA LYS A 132 -2.83 13.58 8.22
C LYS A 132 -4.21 13.03 8.55
N THR A 133 -4.56 13.09 9.83
CA THR A 133 -5.90 12.77 10.31
C THR A 133 -6.86 13.92 10.03
N GLY A 134 -8.10 13.60 9.68
CA GLY A 134 -9.16 14.60 9.44
C GLY A 134 -8.98 15.45 8.18
N ILE A 135 -7.96 15.18 7.36
CA ILE A 135 -7.72 15.86 6.09
C ILE A 135 -7.98 14.85 4.97
N PRO A 136 -8.97 15.10 4.08
CA PRO A 136 -9.17 14.25 2.91
C PRO A 136 -7.92 14.23 2.03
N SER A 137 -7.41 13.04 1.74
CA SER A 137 -6.18 12.80 0.97
C SER A 137 -6.27 11.41 0.37
N THR A 138 -5.72 11.20 -0.83
CA THR A 138 -5.54 9.84 -1.36
C THR A 138 -4.38 9.09 -0.71
N PHE A 139 -3.64 9.75 0.17
CA PHE A 139 -2.64 9.12 1.04
C PHE A 139 -2.81 9.66 2.46
N GLY A 140 -3.92 9.28 3.08
CA GLY A 140 -4.31 9.65 4.42
C GLY A 140 -3.56 8.87 5.51
N TYR A 141 -3.90 9.14 6.77
CA TYR A 141 -3.27 8.45 7.91
C TYR A 141 -3.62 6.96 7.96
N SER A 142 -4.87 6.59 7.65
CA SER A 142 -5.30 5.18 7.57
C SER A 142 -4.55 4.44 6.47
N ASP A 143 -4.40 5.04 5.29
CA ASP A 143 -3.66 4.44 4.17
C ASP A 143 -2.21 4.13 4.56
N LEU A 144 -1.52 5.07 5.22
CA LEU A 144 -0.15 4.83 5.69
C LEU A 144 -0.07 3.72 6.76
N LEU A 145 -1.09 3.58 7.62
CA LEU A 145 -1.17 2.45 8.55
C LEU A 145 -1.37 1.14 7.80
N GLU A 146 -2.31 1.11 6.85
CA GLU A 146 -2.66 -0.06 6.04
C GLU A 146 -1.46 -0.54 5.22
N ASP A 147 -0.67 0.40 4.70
CA ASP A 147 0.57 0.12 3.99
C ASP A 147 1.66 -0.49 4.85
N ALA A 148 1.92 0.15 6.00
CA ALA A 148 2.92 -0.31 6.95
C ALA A 148 2.57 -1.71 7.46
N ASP A 149 1.32 -1.90 7.84
CA ASP A 149 0.84 -3.14 8.44
C ASP A 149 0.76 -4.24 7.39
N GLY A 150 0.27 -3.92 6.18
CA GLY A 150 0.22 -4.84 5.05
C GLY A 150 1.60 -5.37 4.67
N TYR A 151 2.59 -4.48 4.56
CA TYR A 151 3.98 -4.86 4.33
C TYR A 151 4.52 -5.75 5.47
N LEU A 152 4.37 -5.34 6.73
CA LEU A 152 4.95 -6.06 7.87
C LEU A 152 4.29 -7.43 8.07
N ILE A 153 2.98 -7.54 7.85
CA ILE A 153 2.26 -8.81 7.85
C ILE A 153 2.75 -9.69 6.70
N ALA A 154 2.93 -9.14 5.50
CA ALA A 154 3.47 -9.90 4.36
C ALA A 154 4.88 -10.46 4.66
N GLN A 155 5.77 -9.68 5.29
CA GLN A 155 7.09 -10.17 5.69
C GLN A 155 6.99 -11.32 6.69
N ARG A 156 6.10 -11.24 7.69
CA ARG A 156 5.87 -12.32 8.66
C ARG A 156 5.33 -13.59 8.01
N VAL A 157 4.42 -13.45 7.05
CA VAL A 157 3.89 -14.59 6.30
C VAL A 157 4.99 -15.24 5.44
N ARG A 158 5.80 -14.43 4.76
CA ARG A 158 6.96 -14.93 4.00
C ARG A 158 8.01 -15.59 4.88
N ALA A 159 8.13 -15.17 6.14
CA ALA A 159 8.98 -15.82 7.14
C ALA A 159 8.40 -17.12 7.70
N GLY A 160 7.23 -17.57 7.21
CA GLY A 160 6.66 -18.89 7.50
C GLY A 160 5.45 -18.88 8.43
N LEU A 161 4.96 -17.72 8.86
CA LEU A 161 3.66 -17.66 9.57
C LEU A 161 2.50 -17.83 8.59
N ASP A 162 1.41 -18.42 9.07
CA ASP A 162 0.14 -18.29 8.37
C ASP A 162 -0.44 -16.88 8.54
N ILE A 163 -1.22 -16.42 7.55
CA ILE A 163 -1.80 -15.08 7.51
C ILE A 163 -2.71 -14.78 8.71
N ALA A 164 -3.50 -15.75 9.17
CA ALA A 164 -4.40 -15.55 10.29
C ALA A 164 -3.60 -15.32 11.59
N THR A 165 -2.54 -16.10 11.81
CA THR A 165 -1.60 -15.91 12.92
C THR A 165 -0.80 -14.61 12.78
N ALA A 166 -0.37 -14.25 11.57
CA ALA A 166 0.40 -13.03 11.34
C ALA A 166 -0.42 -11.77 11.67
N VAL A 167 -1.68 -11.71 11.23
CA VAL A 167 -2.62 -10.61 11.54
C VAL A 167 -2.95 -10.57 13.02
N LEU A 168 -3.25 -11.72 13.62
CA LEU A 168 -3.51 -11.84 15.06
C LEU A 168 -2.34 -11.28 15.88
N ARG A 169 -1.11 -11.73 15.59
CA ARG A 169 0.08 -11.26 16.30
C ARG A 169 0.32 -9.77 16.09
N HIS A 170 -0.01 -9.27 14.90
CA HIS A 170 0.14 -7.87 14.59
C HIS A 170 -0.77 -7.00 15.47
N TYR A 171 -2.07 -7.27 15.50
CA TYR A 171 -3.02 -6.41 16.21
C TYR A 171 -3.28 -6.78 17.67
N GLU A 172 -3.15 -8.05 18.07
CA GLU A 172 -3.50 -8.49 19.44
C GLU A 172 -2.29 -8.85 20.30
N SER A 173 -1.11 -9.01 19.72
CA SER A 173 0.12 -9.39 20.46
C SER A 173 1.21 -8.33 20.42
N GLY A 174 0.83 -7.07 20.16
CA GLY A 174 1.74 -5.93 20.12
C GLY A 174 2.67 -5.88 18.92
N GLY A 175 2.44 -6.68 17.87
CA GLY A 175 3.23 -6.65 16.64
C GLY A 175 3.06 -5.37 15.81
N SER A 176 2.11 -4.52 16.19
CA SER A 176 1.87 -3.19 15.65
C SER A 176 2.56 -2.09 16.47
N ASN A 177 3.15 -2.44 17.63
CA ASN A 177 3.93 -1.51 18.46
C ASN A 177 5.22 -1.12 17.71
N GLY A 178 5.35 0.15 17.37
CA GLY A 178 6.48 0.63 16.59
C GLY A 178 6.41 0.25 15.10
N ARG A 179 5.21 -0.04 14.57
CA ARG A 179 4.99 -0.40 13.15
C ARG A 179 5.71 0.54 12.17
N PHE A 180 5.65 1.86 12.37
CA PHE A 180 6.32 2.81 11.47
C PHE A 180 7.84 2.75 11.55
N ARG A 181 8.40 2.53 12.75
CA ARG A 181 9.84 2.29 12.90
C ARG A 181 10.25 1.02 12.17
N ASP A 182 9.49 -0.06 12.33
CA ASP A 182 9.80 -1.35 11.74
C ASP A 182 9.62 -1.31 10.22
N TYR A 183 8.56 -0.67 9.73
CA TYR A 183 8.28 -0.48 8.31
C TYR A 183 9.37 0.38 7.65
N ARG A 184 9.71 1.52 8.24
CA ARG A 184 10.82 2.36 7.80
C ARG A 184 12.11 1.56 7.75
N THR A 185 12.43 0.82 8.81
CA THR A 185 13.70 0.07 8.90
C THR A 185 13.78 -1.03 7.85
N GLN A 186 12.70 -1.79 7.64
CA GLN A 186 12.69 -2.95 6.76
C GLN A 186 12.56 -2.58 5.28
N ARG A 187 11.74 -1.59 4.93
CA ARG A 187 11.48 -1.22 3.53
C ARG A 187 12.31 -0.04 3.04
N PHE A 188 12.44 1.01 3.85
CA PHE A 188 12.92 2.32 3.39
C PHE A 188 14.34 2.65 3.82
N GLY A 189 14.80 2.16 4.98
CA GLY A 189 16.13 2.43 5.52
C GLY A 189 16.37 3.91 5.83
N SER A 190 17.32 4.52 5.12
CA SER A 190 17.74 5.91 5.30
C SER A 190 16.85 6.89 4.54
N LYS A 191 16.92 8.18 4.89
CA LYS A 191 16.23 9.26 4.14
C LYS A 191 16.64 9.26 2.66
N ALA A 192 17.94 9.11 2.38
CA ALA A 192 18.43 9.04 1.01
C ALA A 192 17.82 7.87 0.23
N ASN A 193 17.71 6.69 0.85
CA ASN A 193 17.09 5.53 0.22
C ASN A 193 15.57 5.71 0.03
N THR A 194 14.90 6.34 0.99
CA THR A 194 13.46 6.68 0.89
C THR A 194 13.21 7.62 -0.28
N GLN A 195 14.02 8.66 -0.41
CA GLN A 195 13.92 9.61 -1.51
C GLN A 195 14.22 8.95 -2.86
N ALA A 196 15.18 8.03 -2.92
CA ALA A 196 15.49 7.25 -4.12
C ALA A 196 14.32 6.34 -4.53
N LEU A 197 13.69 5.63 -3.58
CA LEU A 197 12.52 4.80 -3.82
C LEU A 197 11.32 5.62 -4.30
N ALA A 198 11.06 6.74 -3.62
CA ALA A 198 9.96 7.64 -3.96
C ALA A 198 10.18 8.31 -5.33
N ARG A 199 11.44 8.52 -5.73
CA ARG A 199 11.79 8.87 -7.10
C ARG A 199 11.48 7.72 -8.05
N ASP A 200 12.00 6.54 -7.78
CA ASP A 200 11.89 5.37 -8.66
C ASP A 200 10.42 5.02 -8.94
N ILE A 201 9.54 5.02 -7.95
CA ILE A 201 8.10 4.75 -8.18
C ILE A 201 7.45 5.78 -9.12
N LEU A 202 7.86 7.05 -9.02
CA LEU A 202 7.31 8.14 -9.83
C LEU A 202 7.94 8.23 -11.23
N THR A 203 9.11 7.64 -11.47
CA THR A 203 9.86 7.84 -12.72
C THR A 203 10.32 6.54 -13.40
N THR A 204 10.11 5.37 -12.79
CA THR A 204 10.57 4.09 -13.37
C THR A 204 9.95 3.86 -14.75
N ASN A 205 10.75 3.25 -15.63
CA ASN A 205 10.38 2.91 -17.00
C ASN A 205 9.81 1.48 -17.13
N SER A 206 9.56 0.78 -16.02
CA SER A 206 8.84 -0.50 -16.05
C SER A 206 7.49 -0.30 -16.78
N PRO A 207 7.23 -0.99 -17.91
CA PRO A 207 6.06 -0.69 -18.74
C PRO A 207 4.73 -0.76 -18.00
N VAL A 208 4.57 -1.76 -17.12
CA VAL A 208 3.34 -1.95 -16.33
C VAL A 208 3.18 -0.83 -15.31
N ILE A 209 4.26 -0.51 -14.57
CA ILE A 209 4.23 0.55 -13.54
C ILE A 209 4.06 1.92 -14.20
N ALA A 210 4.75 2.22 -15.29
CA ALA A 210 4.65 3.50 -16.00
C ALA A 210 3.24 3.72 -16.58
N ALA A 211 2.63 2.69 -17.17
CA ALA A 211 1.25 2.77 -17.67
C ALA A 211 0.24 2.96 -16.53
N GLY A 212 0.36 2.17 -15.45
CA GLY A 212 -0.48 2.30 -14.26
C GLY A 212 -0.33 3.66 -13.59
N ARG A 213 0.90 4.14 -13.41
CA ARG A 213 1.22 5.48 -12.89
C ARG A 213 0.56 6.58 -13.72
N THR A 214 0.70 6.52 -15.03
CA THR A 214 0.08 7.50 -15.93
C THR A 214 -1.43 7.49 -15.76
N PHE A 215 -2.06 6.31 -15.75
CA PHE A 215 -3.50 6.18 -15.54
C PHE A 215 -3.95 6.77 -14.20
N LEU A 216 -3.31 6.40 -13.09
CA LEU A 216 -3.63 6.89 -11.75
C LEU A 216 -3.50 8.41 -11.66
N ILE A 217 -2.45 8.98 -12.24
CA ILE A 217 -2.23 10.44 -12.23
C ILE A 217 -3.33 11.16 -13.00
N GLN A 218 -3.66 10.72 -14.21
CA GLN A 218 -4.70 11.36 -15.02
C GLN A 218 -6.10 11.18 -14.41
N ASN A 219 -6.38 10.03 -13.81
CA ASN A 219 -7.67 9.75 -13.18
C ASN A 219 -7.87 10.58 -11.89
N THR A 220 -6.81 10.81 -11.12
CA THR A 220 -6.88 11.48 -9.82
C THR A 220 -6.73 13.00 -9.93
N GLY A 221 -5.74 13.46 -10.69
CA GLY A 221 -5.47 14.89 -10.87
C GLY A 221 -6.30 15.53 -11.99
N GLY A 222 -6.89 14.71 -12.87
CA GLY A 222 -7.60 15.13 -14.07
C GLY A 222 -6.73 15.02 -15.34
N MET A 223 -7.40 14.92 -16.49
CA MET A 223 -6.74 14.85 -17.80
C MET A 223 -5.86 16.07 -18.03
N GLY A 224 -4.61 15.84 -18.44
CA GLY A 224 -3.59 16.88 -18.62
C GLY A 224 -2.73 17.14 -17.37
N THR A 225 -2.94 16.40 -16.27
CA THR A 225 -2.05 16.48 -15.08
C THR A 225 -0.61 16.18 -15.47
N ARG A 226 0.33 16.98 -14.99
CA ARG A 226 1.76 16.86 -15.34
C ARG A 226 2.33 15.57 -14.76
N LEU A 227 3.01 14.80 -15.60
CA LEU A 227 3.72 13.59 -15.16
C LEU A 227 5.04 13.97 -14.44
N PRO A 228 5.54 13.15 -13.50
CA PRO A 228 6.74 13.47 -12.73
C PRO A 228 7.95 13.82 -13.60
N ASP A 229 8.18 13.07 -14.68
CA ASP A 229 9.30 13.27 -15.61
C ASP A 229 9.22 14.58 -16.41
N SER A 230 8.08 15.26 -16.39
CA SER A 230 7.87 16.56 -17.04
C SER A 230 8.08 17.76 -16.11
N LEU A 231 8.26 17.53 -14.81
CA LEU A 231 8.48 18.60 -13.84
C LEU A 231 9.93 19.08 -13.87
N PRO A 232 10.18 20.36 -13.55
CA PRO A 232 11.52 20.79 -13.18
C PRO A 232 12.05 19.95 -12.01
N GLU A 233 13.30 19.51 -12.11
CA GLU A 233 13.92 18.60 -11.13
C GLU A 233 13.79 19.10 -9.68
N ALA A 234 13.99 20.41 -9.46
CA ALA A 234 13.85 21.03 -8.15
C ALA A 234 12.45 20.88 -7.54
N GLN A 235 11.39 20.95 -8.36
CA GLN A 235 10.01 20.80 -7.86
C GLN A 235 9.72 19.36 -7.43
N LEU A 236 10.19 18.39 -8.22
CA LEU A 236 10.04 16.98 -7.86
C LEU A 236 10.91 16.63 -6.63
N ASN A 237 12.14 17.14 -6.56
CA ASN A 237 13.01 16.99 -5.38
C ASN A 237 12.34 17.52 -4.11
N ASP A 238 11.68 18.66 -4.18
CA ASP A 238 10.99 19.29 -3.05
C ASP A 238 9.81 18.44 -2.54
N PHE A 239 8.96 17.94 -3.44
CA PHE A 239 7.88 17.01 -3.09
C PHE A 239 8.40 15.74 -2.41
N LEU A 240 9.47 15.15 -2.97
CA LEU A 240 10.06 13.93 -2.43
C LEU A 240 10.76 14.12 -1.08
N ALA A 241 11.37 15.29 -0.86
CA ALA A 241 11.89 15.65 0.45
C ALA A 241 10.76 15.73 1.49
N GLY A 242 9.61 16.31 1.12
CA GLY A 242 8.43 16.35 1.98
C GLY A 242 7.89 14.96 2.33
N PHE A 243 7.74 14.08 1.33
CA PHE A 243 7.34 12.68 1.56
C PHE A 243 8.31 11.97 2.52
N THR A 244 9.61 12.12 2.26
CA THR A 244 10.68 11.50 3.05
C THR A 244 10.64 11.98 4.50
N ASP A 245 10.50 13.28 4.73
CA ASP A 245 10.48 13.84 6.07
C ASP A 245 9.24 13.43 6.86
N VAL A 246 8.05 13.41 6.24
CA VAL A 246 6.82 12.93 6.89
C VAL A 246 6.98 11.46 7.27
N LEU A 247 7.38 10.59 6.35
CA LEU A 247 7.52 9.15 6.63
C LEU A 247 8.53 8.88 7.75
N HIS A 248 9.67 9.58 7.75
CA HIS A 248 10.67 9.42 8.80
C HIS A 248 10.24 10.03 10.13
N GLY A 249 9.42 11.09 10.11
CA GLY A 249 8.83 11.69 11.31
C GLY A 249 7.84 10.77 12.03
N MET A 250 7.15 9.88 11.29
CA MET A 250 6.23 8.89 11.87
C MET A 250 6.93 7.76 12.63
N ALA A 251 8.22 7.53 12.35
CA ALA A 251 9.01 6.46 12.94
C ALA A 251 9.80 6.88 14.20
N GLY A 252 9.67 8.15 14.61
CA GLY A 252 10.37 8.78 15.73
C GLY A 252 9.79 8.48 17.10
#